data_AF-A0A936YGJ1-F1
#
_entry.id   AF-A0A936YGJ1-F1
#
_cell.length_a   1.000
_cell.length_b   1.000
_cell.length_c   1.000
_cell.angle_alpha   90.00
_cell.angle_beta   90.00
_cell.angle_gamma   90.00
#
_symmetry.space_group_name_H-M   'P 1'
#
loop_
_entity.id
_entity.type
_entity.pdbx_description
1 polymer ?
#
loop_
_entity_poly.entity_id
_entity_poly.type
_entity_poly.pdbx_seq_one_letter_code
_entity_poly.pdbx_strand_id
1 'polypeptide(L)'
;MKLHHWLKLVGMKQSELASMVGCSVSTINRHIKHGRILDPDVVVRIYFITMGAVRPDDYYDLENVPPDVQALLDPRFALRKRFLPAKEKADAA
;
A
#
# COMPACT_ATOMS: atom_id res chain seq x y z
N MET A 1 5.25 -2.99 -3.09
CA MET A 1 5.25 -3.59 -4.45
C MET A 1 3.87 -3.39 -5.07
N LYS A 2 3.74 -2.73 -6.23
CA LYS A 2 2.42 -2.50 -6.85
C LYS A 2 1.89 -3.77 -7.55
N LEU A 3 0.57 -3.98 -7.53
CA LEU A 3 -0.08 -5.19 -8.09
C LEU A 3 0.31 -5.46 -9.56
N HIS A 4 0.34 -4.43 -10.39
CA HIS A 4 0.68 -4.57 -11.80
C HIS A 4 2.16 -4.96 -12.04
N HIS A 5 3.07 -4.58 -11.14
CA HIS A 5 4.45 -5.04 -11.18
C HIS A 5 4.54 -6.52 -10.81
N TRP A 6 3.82 -6.92 -9.75
CA TRP A 6 3.78 -8.33 -9.34
C TRP A 6 3.26 -9.23 -10.46
N LEU A 7 2.14 -8.86 -11.11
CA LEU A 7 1.58 -9.61 -12.25
C LEU A 7 2.59 -9.82 -13.38
N LYS A 8 3.36 -8.77 -13.73
CA LYS A 8 4.41 -8.86 -14.75
C LYS A 8 5.54 -9.79 -14.32
N LEU A 9 5.97 -9.71 -13.06
CA LEU A 9 7.07 -10.50 -12.52
C LEU A 9 6.75 -12.00 -12.54
N VAL A 10 5.53 -12.38 -12.15
CA VAL A 10 5.11 -13.79 -12.12
C VAL A 10 4.51 -14.29 -13.44
N GLY A 11 4.41 -13.42 -14.45
CA GLY A 11 3.85 -13.77 -15.76
C GLY A 11 2.34 -14.04 -15.76
N MET A 12 1.59 -13.54 -14.78
CA MET A 12 0.15 -13.78 -14.62
C MET A 12 -0.68 -12.71 -15.32
N LYS A 13 -1.74 -13.13 -16.02
CA LYS A 13 -2.69 -12.23 -16.67
C LYS A 13 -3.67 -11.66 -15.66
N GLN A 14 -4.15 -10.44 -15.92
CA GLN A 14 -5.20 -9.80 -15.10
C GLN A 14 -6.48 -10.65 -15.01
N SER A 15 -6.83 -11.37 -16.08
CA SER A 15 -8.01 -12.25 -16.12
C SER A 15 -7.88 -13.46 -15.21
N GLU A 16 -6.67 -14.02 -15.08
CA GLU A 16 -6.39 -15.16 -14.21
C GLU A 16 -6.51 -14.72 -12.76
N LEU A 17 -5.87 -13.61 -12.39
CA LEU A 17 -6.01 -13.03 -11.05
C LEU A 17 -7.47 -12.71 -10.73
N ALA A 18 -8.20 -12.05 -11.64
CA ALA A 18 -9.60 -11.69 -11.46
C ALA A 18 -10.48 -12.92 -11.15
N SER A 19 -10.24 -14.03 -11.87
CA SER A 19 -10.90 -15.31 -11.61
C SER A 19 -10.58 -15.84 -10.22
N MET A 20 -9.29 -15.85 -9.83
CA MET A 20 -8.84 -16.36 -8.52
C MET A 20 -9.41 -15.56 -7.34
N VAL A 21 -9.48 -14.24 -7.46
CA VAL A 21 -10.01 -13.37 -6.38
C VAL A 21 -11.54 -13.30 -6.40
N GLY A 22 -12.18 -13.74 -7.49
CA GLY A 22 -13.63 -13.71 -7.64
C GLY A 22 -14.19 -12.33 -7.99
N CYS A 23 -13.50 -11.56 -8.84
CA CYS A 23 -13.98 -10.27 -9.33
C CYS A 23 -13.91 -10.15 -10.87
N SER A 24 -14.46 -9.08 -11.42
CA SER A 24 -14.38 -8.84 -12.87
C SER A 24 -12.96 -8.39 -13.29
N VAL A 25 -12.55 -8.75 -14.51
CA VAL A 25 -11.29 -8.23 -15.10
C VAL A 25 -11.31 -6.69 -15.17
N SER A 26 -12.48 -6.10 -15.43
CA SER A 26 -12.65 -4.64 -15.46
C SER A 26 -12.34 -3.98 -14.11
N THR A 27 -12.62 -4.66 -13.00
CA THR A 27 -12.30 -4.19 -11.64
C THR A 27 -10.78 -4.11 -11.45
N ILE A 28 -10.05 -5.16 -11.81
CA ILE A 28 -8.58 -5.18 -11.77
C ILE A 28 -7.99 -4.11 -12.70
N ASN A 29 -8.53 -3.97 -13.92
CA ASN A 29 -8.04 -3.01 -14.90
C ASN A 29 -8.24 -1.56 -14.41
N ARG A 30 -9.42 -1.23 -13.87
CA ARG A 30 -9.70 0.10 -13.29
C ARG A 30 -8.77 0.43 -12.14
N HIS A 31 -8.47 -0.54 -11.28
CA HIS A 31 -7.49 -0.34 -10.22
C HIS A 31 -6.10 -0.02 -10.80
N ILE A 32 -5.60 -0.87 -11.71
CA ILE A 32 -4.25 -0.72 -12.27
C ILE A 32 -4.09 0.59 -13.06
N LYS A 33 -5.10 0.99 -13.85
CA LYS A 33 -5.00 2.19 -14.71
C LYS A 33 -5.34 3.50 -14.00
N HIS A 34 -6.30 3.47 -13.07
CA HIS A 34 -6.89 4.68 -12.52
C HIS A 34 -6.75 4.78 -11.00
N GLY A 35 -6.04 3.84 -10.36
CA GLY A 35 -5.86 3.83 -8.91
C GLY A 35 -7.15 3.60 -8.13
N ARG A 36 -8.22 3.09 -8.77
CA ARG A 36 -9.49 2.84 -8.08
C ARG A 36 -9.27 1.82 -6.96
N ILE A 37 -9.70 2.15 -5.74
CA ILE A 37 -9.60 1.25 -4.60
C ILE A 37 -10.47 0.01 -4.86
N LEU A 38 -9.92 -1.17 -4.58
CA LEU A 38 -10.61 -2.44 -4.66
C LEU A 38 -11.44 -2.67 -3.41
N ASP A 39 -12.51 -3.46 -3.53
CA ASP A 39 -13.30 -3.87 -2.37
C ASP A 39 -12.42 -4.60 -1.34
N PRO A 40 -12.66 -4.42 -0.03
CA PRO A 40 -11.80 -5.00 1.02
C PRO A 40 -11.58 -6.50 0.88
N ASP A 41 -12.63 -7.26 0.57
CA ASP A 41 -12.55 -8.71 0.38
C ASP A 41 -11.61 -9.11 -0.78
N VAL A 42 -11.60 -8.31 -1.86
CA VAL A 42 -10.69 -8.52 -3.00
C VAL A 42 -9.25 -8.24 -2.58
N VAL A 43 -9.02 -7.18 -1.81
CA VAL A 43 -7.68 -6.83 -1.29
C VAL A 43 -7.13 -7.95 -0.40
N VAL A 44 -7.95 -8.50 0.50
CA VAL A 44 -7.56 -9.63 1.37
C VAL A 44 -7.18 -10.86 0.55
N ARG A 45 -7.99 -11.21 -0.46
CA ARG A 45 -7.68 -12.35 -1.35
C ARG A 45 -6.39 -12.14 -2.13
N ILE A 46 -6.15 -10.94 -2.65
CA ILE A 46 -4.90 -10.60 -3.34
C ILE A 46 -3.71 -10.74 -2.38
N TYR A 47 -3.82 -10.27 -1.15
CA TYR A 47 -2.74 -10.42 -0.16
C TYR A 47 -2.33 -11.89 0.00
N PHE A 48 -3.29 -12.80 0.17
CA PHE A 48 -2.98 -14.22 0.34
C PHE A 48 -2.49 -14.90 -0.96
N ILE A 49 -3.07 -14.58 -2.13
CA ILE A 49 -2.63 -15.12 -3.43
C ILE A 49 -1.18 -14.69 -3.74
N THR A 50 -0.83 -13.46 -3.38
CA THR A 50 0.51 -12.92 -3.62
C THR A 50 1.49 -13.27 -2.51
N MET A 51 1.08 -14.06 -1.51
CA MET A 51 1.88 -14.41 -0.32
C MET A 51 2.45 -13.17 0.39
N GLY A 52 1.67 -12.09 0.43
CA GLY A 52 2.05 -10.82 1.03
C GLY A 52 3.01 -9.97 0.19
N ALA A 53 3.32 -10.36 -1.05
CA ALA A 53 4.12 -9.53 -1.95
C ALA A 53 3.37 -8.23 -2.32
N VAL A 54 2.05 -8.27 -2.47
CA VAL A 54 1.21 -7.07 -2.60
C VAL A 54 0.46 -6.87 -1.29
N ARG A 55 0.78 -5.79 -0.60
CA ARG A 55 0.21 -5.47 0.72
C ARG A 55 -0.95 -4.47 0.61
N PRO A 56 -1.86 -4.39 1.60
CA PRO A 56 -2.96 -3.41 1.58
C PRO A 56 -2.50 -1.95 1.48
N ASP A 57 -1.34 -1.61 2.03
CA ASP A 57 -0.73 -0.28 1.94
C ASP A 57 -0.21 0.05 0.54
N ASP A 58 0.13 -0.96 -0.28
CA ASP A 58 0.58 -0.77 -1.67
C ASP A 58 -0.51 -0.17 -2.58
N TYR A 59 -1.78 -0.17 -2.17
CA TYR A 59 -2.89 0.41 -2.92
C TYR A 59 -2.94 1.93 -2.84
N TYR A 60 -2.21 2.53 -1.89
CA TYR A 60 -2.15 3.96 -1.68
C TYR A 60 -0.81 4.51 -2.15
N ASP A 61 -0.79 5.80 -2.48
CA ASP A 61 0.43 6.51 -2.82
C ASP A 61 1.01 7.18 -1.56
N LEU A 62 1.56 6.34 -0.67
CA LEU A 62 2.06 6.78 0.64
C LEU A 62 3.39 7.54 0.57
N GLU A 63 4.03 7.58 -0.61
CA GLU A 63 5.25 8.36 -0.84
C GLU A 63 4.95 9.87 -0.90
N ASN A 64 3.72 10.22 -1.30
CA ASN A 64 3.26 11.60 -1.37
C ASN A 64 2.54 11.99 -0.08
N VAL A 65 3.25 12.71 0.79
CA VAL A 65 2.69 13.26 2.03
C VAL A 65 1.75 14.43 1.68
N PRO A 66 0.48 14.41 2.13
CA PRO A 66 -0.43 15.54 1.94
C PRO A 66 0.14 16.85 2.50
N PRO A 67 -0.03 18.01 1.85
CA PRO A 67 0.59 19.27 2.29
C PRO A 67 0.22 19.71 3.71
N ASP A 68 -1.03 19.47 4.12
CA ASP A 68 -1.53 19.73 5.47
C ASP A 68 -0.85 18.84 6.52
N VAL A 69 -0.65 17.56 6.19
CA VAL A 69 0.12 16.62 7.03
C VAL A 69 1.61 16.98 7.03
N GLN A 70 2.17 17.41 5.90
CA GLN A 70 3.56 17.85 5.79
C GLN A 70 3.85 19.04 6.72
N ALA A 71 2.92 20.00 6.82
CA ALA A 71 3.02 21.12 7.74
C ALA A 71 3.03 20.64 9.21
N LEU A 72 2.23 19.64 9.54
CA LEU A 72 2.21 19.02 10.87
C LEU A 72 3.51 18.27 11.21
N LEU A 73 4.19 17.71 10.22
CA LEU A 73 5.47 17.01 10.39
C LEU A 73 6.67 17.97 10.46
N ASP A 74 6.49 19.26 10.17
CA ASP A 74 7.57 20.25 10.29
C ASP A 74 8.08 20.27 11.75
N PRO A 75 9.40 20.15 11.97
CA PRO A 75 10.02 20.13 13.30
C PRO A 75 9.58 21.27 14.23
N ARG A 76 9.16 22.42 13.67
CA ARG A 76 8.67 23.59 14.41
C ARG A 76 7.35 23.34 15.14
N PHE A 77 6.49 22.45 14.64
CA PHE A 77 5.20 22.13 15.25
C PHE A 77 5.28 20.94 16.24
N ALA A 78 6.46 20.39 16.46
CA ALA A 78 6.81 19.43 17.52
C ALA A 78 5.96 18.14 17.60
N LEU A 79 5.11 17.82 16.62
CA LEU A 79 4.33 16.58 16.60
C LEU A 79 5.22 15.33 16.65
N ARG A 80 6.36 15.37 15.96
CA ARG A 80 7.36 14.31 16.00
C ARG A 80 7.92 14.09 17.42
N LYS A 81 8.22 15.16 18.17
CA LYS A 81 8.69 15.08 19.58
C LYS A 81 7.59 14.62 20.53
N ARG A 82 6.32 14.94 20.24
CA ARG A 82 5.19 14.67 21.14
C ARG A 82 4.69 13.22 21.08
N PHE A 83 4.77 12.57 19.92
CA PHE A 83 4.25 11.19 19.73
C PHE A 83 5.33 10.14 19.41
N LEU A 84 6.51 10.54 18.95
CA LEU A 84 7.66 9.68 18.73
C LEU A 84 8.87 10.28 19.45
N PRO A 85 8.94 10.18 20.79
CA PRO A 85 10.18 10.52 21.48
C PRO A 85 11.29 9.70 20.85
N ALA A 86 12.37 10.37 20.44
CA ALA A 86 13.55 9.67 19.95
C ALA A 86 13.90 8.61 21.00
N LYS A 87 14.12 7.36 20.58
CA LYS A 87 14.75 6.37 21.46
C LYS A 87 16.05 7.02 21.92
N GLU A 88 16.07 7.55 23.14
CA GLU A 88 17.33 7.82 23.80
C GLU A 88 18.10 6.51 23.77
N LYS A 89 19.31 6.58 23.23
CA LYS A 89 20.22 5.45 23.25
C LYS A 89 20.31 4.99 24.69
N ALA A 90 19.74 3.82 24.97
CA ALA A 90 20.14 3.04 26.13
C ALA A 90 21.55 2.50 25.83
N ASP A 91 22.54 3.40 25.82
CA ASP A 91 23.93 3.02 25.95
C ASP A 91 24.29 3.25 27.40
N ALA A 92 24.29 2.13 28.12
CA ALA A 92 24.86 1.98 29.44
C ALA A 92 26.34 2.40 29.42
N ALA A 93 26.70 3.28 30.33
CA ALA A 93 28.03 3.36 30.94
C ALA A 93 27.89 3.99 32.33
#